data_AF-A0A0J9T043-F1
#
_entry.id   AF-A0A0J9T043-F1
#
_cell.length_a   1.000
_cell.length_b   1.000
_cell.length_c   1.000
_cell.angle_alpha   90.00
_cell.angle_beta   90.00
_cell.angle_gamma   90.00
#
_symmetry.space_group_name_H-M   'P 1'
#
loop_
_entity.id
_entity.type
_entity.pdbx_description
1 polymer ?
#
loop_
_entity_poly.entity_id
_entity_poly.type
_entity_poly.pdbx_seq_one_letter_code
_entity_poly.pdbx_strand_id
1 'polypeptide(L)'
;MDLVSLEYNLLFEHDENENKRLLMNILLEFFQYCNENKKNKHLLEFITEFIDKYYKHMKNSYSEIFNECVPHNTSLNYCKIYNECNTKFNVDFSLIKHNSEKYLAKKEQYYNNLTTDDSWIDRAMAIFKDFDAFSKNSPTVMSTFVAIIMCLFILYKVYKNII
;
A
#
# COMPACT_ATOMS: atom_id res chain seq x y z
N MET A 1 0.88 -0.37 -18.30
CA MET A 1 1.41 -0.72 -16.96
C MET A 1 2.91 -0.57 -17.10
N ASP A 2 3.39 0.68 -17.04
CA ASP A 2 4.71 1.04 -17.59
C ASP A 2 5.71 1.53 -16.53
N LEU A 3 5.33 1.52 -15.25
CA LEU A 3 6.23 1.93 -14.18
C LEU A 3 7.48 1.05 -14.04
N VAL A 4 7.45 -0.19 -14.54
CA VAL A 4 8.60 -1.10 -14.54
C VAL A 4 9.63 -0.73 -15.63
N SER A 5 9.24 0.03 -16.67
CA SER A 5 10.15 0.48 -17.73
C SER A 5 11.03 1.67 -17.31
N LEU A 6 10.70 2.32 -16.19
CA LEU A 6 11.35 3.54 -15.71
C LEU A 6 12.72 3.32 -15.07
N GLU A 7 13.19 2.08 -14.97
CA GLU A 7 14.36 1.83 -14.14
C GLU A 7 15.63 2.51 -14.68
N TYR A 8 15.89 2.68 -16.00
CA TYR A 8 17.21 3.22 -16.40
C TYR A 8 17.33 4.03 -17.71
N ASN A 9 16.25 4.43 -18.41
CA ASN A 9 16.38 5.26 -19.62
C ASN A 9 15.20 6.22 -19.83
N LEU A 10 15.01 7.20 -18.95
CA LEU A 10 14.26 8.40 -19.35
C LEU A 10 15.13 9.16 -20.35
N LEU A 11 14.90 8.91 -21.64
CA LEU A 11 15.39 9.76 -22.71
C LEU A 11 14.64 11.08 -22.59
N PHE A 12 15.16 11.98 -21.77
CA PHE A 12 14.69 13.35 -21.74
C PHE A 12 14.80 13.92 -23.15
N GLU A 13 13.67 14.42 -23.65
CA GLU A 13 13.61 15.08 -24.93
C GLU A 13 14.41 16.39 -24.86
N HIS A 14 14.76 16.95 -26.02
CA HIS A 14 15.37 18.29 -26.04
C HIS A 14 14.39 19.37 -25.52
N ASP A 15 13.08 19.10 -25.55
CA ASP A 15 12.06 20.02 -25.06
C ASP A 15 11.90 19.93 -23.53
N GLU A 16 12.25 21.02 -22.85
CA GLU A 16 12.14 21.16 -21.40
C GLU A 16 10.69 21.04 -20.89
N ASN A 17 9.71 21.56 -21.62
CA ASN A 17 8.30 21.46 -21.22
C ASN A 17 7.79 20.03 -21.35
N GLU A 18 8.30 19.29 -22.33
CA GLU A 18 7.96 17.89 -22.53
C GLU A 18 8.57 17.01 -21.42
N ASN A 19 9.80 17.30 -21.01
CA ASN A 19 10.43 16.67 -19.85
C ASN A 19 9.64 16.94 -18.56
N LYS A 20 9.19 18.18 -18.34
CA LYS A 20 8.32 18.53 -17.21
C LYS A 20 6.99 17.78 -17.27
N ARG A 21 6.43 17.60 -18.47
CA ARG A 21 5.20 16.80 -18.69
C ARG A 21 5.41 15.34 -18.32
N LEU A 22 6.50 14.73 -18.78
CA LEU A 22 6.87 13.35 -18.44
C LEU A 22 7.02 13.15 -16.94
N LEU A 23 7.76 14.03 -16.25
CA LEU A 23 7.93 13.97 -14.79
C LEU A 23 6.60 14.03 -14.05
N MET A 24 5.68 14.89 -14.48
CA MET A 24 4.36 14.99 -13.85
C MET A 24 3.47 13.78 -14.15
N ASN A 25 3.52 13.22 -15.36
CA ASN A 25 2.81 11.98 -15.69
C ASN A 25 3.27 10.83 -14.80
N ILE A 26 4.58 10.67 -14.62
CA ILE A 26 5.15 9.61 -13.76
C ILE A 26 4.65 9.75 -12.32
N LEU A 27 4.61 10.99 -11.82
CA LEU A 27 4.10 11.25 -10.47
C LEU A 27 2.60 10.96 -10.36
N LEU A 28 1.81 11.27 -11.39
CA LEU A 28 0.38 10.96 -11.44
C LEU A 28 0.15 9.44 -11.46
N GLU A 29 0.86 8.72 -12.32
CA GLU A 29 0.77 7.24 -12.42
C GLU A 29 1.21 6.57 -11.12
N PHE A 30 2.25 7.08 -10.46
CA PHE A 30 2.66 6.63 -9.13
C PHE A 30 1.51 6.70 -8.12
N PHE A 31 0.79 7.82 -8.04
CA PHE A 31 -0.33 7.95 -7.12
C PHE A 31 -1.51 7.05 -7.50
N GLN A 32 -1.82 6.94 -8.79
CA GLN A 32 -2.86 6.04 -9.29
C GLN A 32 -2.57 4.59 -8.90
N TYR A 33 -1.35 4.12 -9.17
CA TYR A 33 -0.91 2.78 -8.80
C TYR A 33 -0.98 2.54 -7.29
N CYS A 34 -0.51 3.49 -6.48
CA CYS A 34 -0.59 3.38 -5.02
C CYS A 34 -2.04 3.29 -4.51
N ASN A 35 -2.95 4.06 -5.10
CA ASN A 35 -4.36 4.06 -4.70
C ASN A 35 -5.08 2.76 -5.10
N GLU A 36 -4.79 2.25 -6.31
CA GLU A 36 -5.33 0.97 -6.80
C GLU A 36 -4.82 -0.21 -5.97
N ASN A 37 -3.56 -0.16 -5.52
CA ASN A 37 -2.89 -1.25 -4.82
C ASN A 37 -2.78 -1.05 -3.31
N LYS A 38 -3.52 -0.11 -2.70
CA LYS A 38 -3.38 0.30 -1.28
C LYS A 38 -3.49 -0.82 -0.23
N LYS A 39 -4.02 -1.99 -0.61
CA LYS A 39 -4.13 -3.18 0.26
C LYS A 39 -2.97 -4.17 0.09
N ASN A 40 -2.12 -3.97 -0.92
CA ASN A 40 -0.96 -4.82 -1.18
C ASN A 40 0.16 -4.46 -0.20
N LYS A 41 0.58 -5.41 0.63
CA LYS A 41 1.65 -5.21 1.61
C LYS A 41 3.00 -4.88 0.98
N HIS A 42 3.28 -5.39 -0.21
CA HIS A 42 4.52 -5.11 -0.95
C HIS A 42 4.53 -3.69 -1.55
N LEU A 43 3.41 -2.96 -1.48
CA LEU A 43 3.36 -1.59 -1.99
C LEU A 43 4.27 -0.64 -1.20
N LEU A 44 4.58 -0.95 0.07
CA LEU A 44 5.50 -0.13 0.86
C LEU A 44 6.93 -0.14 0.29
N GLU A 45 7.42 -1.29 -0.16
CA GLU A 45 8.75 -1.42 -0.76
C GLU A 45 8.83 -0.58 -2.05
N PHE A 46 7.82 -0.71 -2.91
CA PHE A 46 7.68 0.09 -4.11
C PHE A 46 7.63 1.60 -3.82
N ILE A 47 6.84 2.03 -2.83
CA ILE A 47 6.75 3.45 -2.43
C ILE A 47 8.11 3.96 -1.96
N THR A 48 8.78 3.19 -1.12
CA THR A 48 10.11 3.54 -0.58
C THR A 48 11.11 3.70 -1.71
N GLU A 49 11.17 2.73 -2.61
CA GLU A 49 12.07 2.76 -3.76
C GLU A 49 11.80 3.95 -4.70
N PHE A 50 10.53 4.21 -5.03
CA PHE A 50 10.17 5.36 -5.86
C PHE A 50 10.62 6.67 -5.22
N ILE A 51 10.40 6.85 -3.91
CA ILE A 51 10.78 8.09 -3.24
C ILE A 51 12.31 8.23 -3.17
N ASP A 52 13.01 7.17 -2.75
CA ASP A 52 14.43 7.25 -2.45
C ASP A 52 15.31 7.27 -3.70
N LYS A 53 14.97 6.49 -4.72
CA LYS A 53 15.78 6.39 -5.94
C LYS A 53 15.35 7.40 -6.99
N TYR A 54 14.05 7.58 -7.19
CA TYR A 54 13.53 8.37 -8.31
C TYR A 54 13.16 9.81 -7.91
N TYR A 55 12.21 9.98 -6.98
CA TYR A 55 11.69 11.31 -6.63
C TYR A 55 12.76 12.23 -6.06
N LYS A 56 13.59 11.73 -5.14
CA LYS A 56 14.71 12.50 -4.57
C LYS A 56 15.73 12.91 -5.63
N HIS A 57 15.99 12.06 -6.61
CA HIS A 57 16.89 12.37 -7.72
C HIS A 57 16.33 13.50 -8.61
N MET A 58 15.03 13.47 -8.88
CA MET A 58 14.33 14.48 -9.71
C MET A 58 13.81 15.69 -8.91
N LYS A 59 14.21 15.85 -7.65
CA LYS A 59 13.62 16.81 -6.70
C LYS A 59 13.68 18.26 -7.19
N ASN A 60 14.79 18.67 -7.82
CA ASN A 60 14.94 20.04 -8.31
C ASN A 60 13.96 20.34 -9.46
N SER A 61 13.84 19.43 -10.42
CA SER A 61 12.90 19.56 -11.54
C SER A 61 11.45 19.57 -11.05
N TYR A 62 11.09 18.74 -10.06
CA TYR A 62 9.78 18.84 -9.41
C TYR A 62 9.57 20.19 -8.72
N SER A 63 10.59 20.71 -8.03
CA SER A 63 10.50 22.01 -7.36
C SER A 63 10.25 23.15 -8.35
N GLU A 64 10.89 23.13 -9.52
CA GLU A 64 10.66 24.10 -10.59
C GLU A 64 9.23 24.05 -11.08
N ILE A 65 8.74 22.85 -11.44
CA ILE A 65 7.35 22.65 -11.86
C ILE A 65 6.37 23.16 -10.80
N PHE A 66 6.60 22.85 -9.53
CA PHE A 66 5.71 23.23 -8.44
C PHE A 66 5.65 24.75 -8.22
N ASN A 67 6.73 25.46 -8.53
CA ASN A 67 6.77 26.92 -8.47
C ASN A 67 6.08 27.54 -9.69
N GLU A 68 6.31 27.00 -10.89
CA GLU A 68 5.71 27.48 -12.15
C GLU A 68 4.18 27.30 -12.19
N CYS A 69 3.68 26.24 -11.55
CA CYS A 69 2.26 25.95 -11.53
C CYS A 69 1.48 26.73 -10.44
N VAL A 70 2.14 27.58 -9.64
CA VAL A 70 1.53 28.38 -8.58
C VAL A 70 1.59 29.89 -8.90
N PRO A 71 0.48 30.65 -8.75
CA PRO A 71 -0.87 30.20 -8.40
C PRO A 71 -1.59 29.65 -9.63
N HIS A 72 -1.92 28.36 -9.57
CA HIS A 72 -2.83 27.61 -10.46
C HIS A 72 -2.71 27.96 -11.96
N ASN A 73 -1.52 27.77 -12.53
CA ASN A 73 -1.33 27.93 -13.97
C ASN A 73 -1.94 26.74 -14.73
N THR A 74 -2.76 26.98 -15.74
CA THR A 74 -3.35 25.92 -16.60
C THR A 74 -2.95 26.05 -18.08
N SER A 75 -2.18 27.09 -18.44
CA SER A 75 -1.72 27.28 -19.83
C SER A 75 -0.67 26.23 -20.22
N LEU A 76 0.10 25.75 -19.24
CA LEU A 76 1.12 24.72 -19.42
C LEU A 76 0.55 23.32 -19.16
N ASN A 77 0.83 22.38 -20.06
CA ASN A 77 0.26 21.02 -20.00
C ASN A 77 0.68 20.26 -18.73
N TYR A 78 1.94 20.37 -18.30
CA TYR A 78 2.40 19.76 -17.05
C TYR A 78 1.72 20.37 -15.82
N CYS A 79 1.32 21.64 -15.87
CA CYS A 79 0.56 22.24 -14.78
C CYS A 79 -0.88 21.72 -14.69
N LYS A 80 -1.50 21.28 -15.79
CA LYS A 80 -2.79 20.57 -15.73
C LYS A 80 -2.65 19.27 -14.92
N ILE A 81 -1.59 18.51 -15.17
CA ILE A 81 -1.30 17.26 -14.45
C ILE A 81 -0.96 17.55 -12.98
N TYR A 82 -0.19 18.60 -12.71
CA TYR A 82 0.05 19.08 -11.34
C TYR A 82 -1.25 19.36 -10.59
N ASN A 83 -2.18 20.08 -11.22
CA ASN A 83 -3.46 20.42 -10.61
C ASN A 83 -4.34 19.17 -10.39
N GLU A 84 -4.25 18.19 -11.29
CA GLU A 84 -4.89 16.89 -11.11
C GLU A 84 -4.33 16.16 -9.88
N CYS A 85 -3.00 16.07 -9.72
CA CYS A 85 -2.38 15.49 -8.52
C CYS A 85 -2.82 16.23 -7.25
N ASN A 86 -2.83 17.57 -7.28
CA ASN A 86 -3.25 18.41 -6.16
C ASN A 86 -4.73 18.23 -5.79
N THR A 87 -5.58 17.87 -6.75
CA THR A 87 -7.02 17.70 -6.52
C THR A 87 -7.34 16.27 -6.09
N LYS A 88 -6.90 15.27 -6.86
CA LYS A 88 -7.25 13.85 -6.65
C LYS A 88 -6.45 13.22 -5.51
N PHE A 89 -5.20 13.63 -5.33
CA PHE A 89 -4.26 13.02 -4.39
C PHE A 89 -3.74 14.04 -3.37
N ASN A 90 -4.53 15.08 -3.07
CA ASN A 90 -4.16 16.24 -2.26
C ASN A 90 -3.27 15.91 -1.05
N VAL A 91 -3.70 14.97 -0.20
CA VAL A 91 -2.98 14.64 1.05
C VAL A 91 -1.60 14.08 0.77
N ASP A 92 -1.50 13.08 -0.10
CA ASP A 92 -0.23 12.42 -0.41
C ASP A 92 0.67 13.33 -1.25
N PHE A 93 0.10 14.05 -2.20
CA PHE A 93 0.80 15.02 -3.04
C PHE A 93 1.38 16.18 -2.23
N SER A 94 0.59 16.77 -1.33
CA SER A 94 1.03 17.83 -0.43
C SER A 94 2.17 17.36 0.48
N LEU A 95 2.06 16.14 1.04
CA LEU A 95 3.13 15.58 1.86
C LEU A 95 4.42 15.38 1.09
N ILE A 96 4.38 14.76 -0.10
CA ILE A 96 5.58 14.58 -0.95
C ILE A 96 6.20 15.94 -1.31
N LYS A 97 5.38 16.90 -1.72
CA LYS A 97 5.82 18.26 -2.09
C LYS A 97 6.54 18.98 -0.96
N HIS A 98 6.04 18.88 0.26
CA HIS A 98 6.60 19.61 1.40
C HIS A 98 7.73 18.84 2.09
N ASN A 99 7.57 17.53 2.26
CA ASN A 99 8.52 16.68 2.97
C ASN A 99 8.31 15.21 2.60
N SER A 100 9.08 14.72 1.63
CA SER A 100 9.01 13.33 1.17
C SER A 100 9.41 12.30 2.25
N GLU A 101 10.23 12.65 3.23
CA GLU A 101 10.56 11.77 4.37
C GLU A 101 9.36 11.61 5.30
N LYS A 102 8.64 12.70 5.56
CA LYS A 102 7.39 12.66 6.34
C LYS A 102 6.30 11.85 5.62
N TYR A 103 6.27 11.91 4.29
CA TYR A 103 5.41 11.05 3.49
C TYR A 103 5.75 9.56 3.70
N LEU A 104 7.03 9.18 3.59
CA LEU A 104 7.48 7.80 3.82
C LEU A 104 7.12 7.30 5.23
N ALA A 105 7.47 8.06 6.27
CA ALA A 105 7.15 7.69 7.65
C ALA A 105 5.64 7.45 7.86
N LYS A 106 4.78 8.26 7.22
CA LYS A 106 3.33 8.07 7.28
C LYS A 106 2.87 6.80 6.56
N LYS A 107 3.48 6.45 5.43
CA LYS A 107 3.19 5.22 4.69
C LYS A 107 3.67 3.99 5.46
N GLU A 108 4.89 4.01 6.02
CA GLU A 108 5.39 2.95 6.91
C GLU A 108 4.45 2.70 8.08
N GLN A 109 4.03 3.75 8.78
CA GLN A 109 3.07 3.63 9.88
C GLN A 109 1.75 3.00 9.44
N TYR A 110 1.21 3.40 8.28
CA TYR A 110 -0.01 2.83 7.72
C TYR A 110 0.11 1.33 7.43
N TYR A 111 1.18 0.92 6.75
CA TYR A 111 1.39 -0.49 6.39
C TYR A 111 1.77 -1.36 7.59
N ASN A 112 2.52 -0.85 8.56
CA ASN A 112 2.78 -1.55 9.81
C ASN A 112 1.47 -1.85 10.56
N ASN A 113 0.55 -0.88 10.61
CA ASN A 113 -0.77 -1.08 11.21
C ASN A 113 -1.66 -2.06 10.41
N LEU A 114 -1.51 -2.12 9.07
CA LEU A 114 -2.16 -3.15 8.27
C LEU A 114 -1.61 -4.55 8.59
N THR A 115 -0.30 -4.69 8.74
CA THR A 115 0.32 -5.98 9.06
C THR A 115 -0.05 -6.53 10.44
N THR A 116 -0.33 -5.67 11.42
CA THR A 116 -0.88 -6.10 12.71
C THR A 116 -2.28 -6.69 12.60
N ASP A 117 -3.07 -6.27 11.60
CA ASP A 117 -4.37 -6.85 11.31
C ASP A 117 -4.23 -8.20 10.56
N ASP A 118 -3.15 -8.42 9.82
CA ASP A 118 -2.92 -9.76 9.24
C ASP A 118 -2.34 -10.76 10.24
N SER A 119 -1.76 -10.30 11.35
CA SER A 119 -1.25 -11.16 12.41
C SER A 119 -2.32 -12.11 12.97
N TRP A 120 -3.60 -11.70 13.04
CA TRP A 120 -4.66 -12.59 13.50
C TRP A 120 -5.06 -13.62 12.44
N ILE A 121 -5.03 -13.26 11.16
CA ILE A 121 -5.30 -14.17 10.04
C ILE A 121 -4.17 -15.18 9.91
N ASP A 122 -2.92 -14.73 9.97
CA ASP A 122 -1.73 -15.58 9.90
C ASP A 122 -1.67 -16.51 11.12
N ARG A 123 -2.02 -16.02 12.31
CA ARG A 123 -2.15 -16.86 13.52
C ARG A 123 -3.29 -17.87 13.39
N ALA A 124 -4.45 -17.47 12.85
CA ALA A 124 -5.55 -18.39 12.59
C ALA A 124 -5.16 -19.46 11.56
N MET A 125 -4.50 -19.08 10.46
CA MET A 125 -4.00 -20.02 9.44
C MET A 125 -2.94 -20.97 9.98
N ALA A 126 -2.03 -20.49 10.83
CA ALA A 126 -1.06 -21.35 11.51
C ALA A 126 -1.76 -22.38 12.41
N ILE A 127 -2.74 -21.93 13.20
CA ILE A 127 -3.58 -22.82 14.01
C ILE A 127 -4.31 -23.85 13.12
N PHE A 128 -4.91 -23.45 12.00
CA PHE A 128 -5.59 -24.38 11.09
C PHE A 128 -4.64 -25.39 10.43
N LYS A 129 -3.43 -24.96 10.04
CA LYS A 129 -2.40 -25.86 9.51
C LYS A 129 -1.93 -26.86 10.55
N ASP A 130 -1.71 -26.40 11.78
CA ASP A 130 -1.36 -27.27 12.90
C ASP A 130 -2.50 -28.26 13.18
N PHE A 131 -3.76 -27.83 13.15
CA PHE A 131 -4.93 -28.72 13.25
C PHE A 131 -4.98 -29.78 12.15
N ASP A 132 -4.74 -29.41 10.89
CA ASP A 132 -4.75 -30.37 9.76
C ASP A 132 -3.62 -31.41 9.91
N ALA A 133 -2.42 -30.96 10.26
CA ALA A 133 -1.28 -31.83 10.56
C ALA A 133 -1.56 -32.76 11.75
N PHE A 134 -2.17 -32.24 12.81
CA PHE A 134 -2.55 -33.00 14.00
C PHE A 134 -3.65 -34.03 13.69
N SER A 135 -4.62 -33.67 12.84
CA SER A 135 -5.69 -34.57 12.40
C SER A 135 -5.15 -35.76 11.60
N LYS A 136 -4.14 -35.53 10.75
CA LYS A 136 -3.50 -36.56 9.92
C LYS A 136 -2.60 -37.48 10.73
N ASN A 137 -1.87 -36.91 11.69
CA ASN A 137 -0.81 -37.64 12.40
C ASN A 137 -1.28 -38.24 13.74
N SER A 138 -2.40 -37.78 14.30
CA SER A 138 -2.94 -38.28 15.57
C SER A 138 -4.48 -38.32 15.58
N PRO A 139 -5.09 -39.17 14.73
CA PRO A 139 -6.54 -39.23 14.56
C PRO A 139 -7.30 -39.57 15.86
N THR A 140 -6.68 -40.34 16.76
CA THR A 140 -7.24 -40.66 18.08
C THR A 140 -7.39 -39.42 18.96
N VAL A 141 -6.41 -38.53 18.96
CA VAL A 141 -6.47 -37.29 19.77
C VAL A 141 -7.50 -36.32 19.17
N MET A 142 -7.58 -36.21 17.84
CA MET A 142 -8.61 -35.41 17.17
C MET A 142 -10.03 -35.93 17.45
N SER A 143 -10.23 -37.26 17.42
CA SER A 143 -11.50 -37.91 17.77
C SER A 143 -11.89 -37.63 19.23
N THR A 144 -10.92 -37.67 20.14
CA THR A 144 -11.13 -37.37 21.56
C THR A 144 -11.52 -35.89 21.76
N PHE A 145 -10.87 -34.98 21.04
CA PHE A 145 -11.17 -33.55 21.08
C PHE A 145 -12.61 -33.24 20.64
N VAL A 146 -13.06 -33.87 19.54
CA VAL A 146 -14.44 -33.74 19.04
C VAL A 146 -15.45 -34.33 20.03
N ALA A 147 -15.15 -35.47 20.64
CA ALA A 147 -16.01 -36.08 21.65
C ALA A 147 -16.18 -35.18 22.88
N ILE A 148 -15.10 -34.56 23.36
CA ILE A 148 -15.14 -33.60 24.48
C ILE A 148 -16.03 -32.40 24.13
N ILE A 149 -15.88 -31.81 22.94
CA ILE A 149 -16.72 -30.68 22.50
C ILE A 149 -18.19 -31.08 22.45
N MET A 150 -18.53 -32.27 21.93
CA MET A 150 -19.90 -32.77 21.90
C MET A 150 -20.46 -33.02 23.31
N CYS A 151 -19.68 -33.59 24.23
CA CYS A 151 -20.08 -33.76 25.62
C CYS A 151 -20.36 -32.42 26.30
N LEU A 152 -19.49 -31.42 26.11
CA LEU A 152 -19.69 -30.07 26.67
C LEU A 152 -20.95 -29.41 26.09
N PHE A 153 -21.23 -29.58 24.79
CA PHE A 153 -22.44 -29.06 24.16
C PHE A 153 -23.71 -29.70 24.73
N ILE A 154 -23.70 -31.02 24.95
CA ILE A 154 -24.81 -31.74 25.56
C ILE A 154 -25.01 -31.28 27.00
N LEU A 155 -23.94 -31.19 27.80
CA LEU A 155 -24.00 -30.72 29.19
C LEU A 155 -24.53 -29.29 29.27
N TYR A 156 -24.08 -28.39 28.40
CA TYR A 156 -24.58 -27.02 28.32
C TYR A 156 -26.07 -26.97 27.98
N LYS A 157 -26.52 -27.77 27.01
CA LYS A 157 -27.93 -27.86 26.63
C LYS A 157 -28.80 -28.40 27.77
N VAL A 158 -28.32 -29.43 28.48
CA VAL A 158 -29.00 -30.00 29.65
C VAL A 158 -29.08 -28.97 30.77
N TYR A 159 -27.98 -28.29 31.11
CA TYR A 159 -27.95 -27.22 32.10
C TYR A 159 -28.95 -26.11 31.79
N LYS A 160 -29.00 -25.65 30.53
CA LYS A 160 -29.96 -24.63 30.07
C LYS A 160 -31.42 -25.09 30.04
N ASN A 161 -31.68 -26.40 30.02
CA ASN A 161 -33.04 -26.94 30.09
C ASN A 161 -33.50 -27.24 31.53
N ILE A 162 -32.58 -27.23 32.50
CA ILE A 162 -32.83 -27.46 33.92
C ILE A 162 -33.08 -26.14 34.67
N ILE A 163 -32.52 -25.03 34.17
CA ILE A 163 -32.76 -23.65 34.63
C ILE A 163 -33.75 -22.98 33.68
#